data_AF-A0A7S1PS50-F1
#
_entry.id   AF-A0A7S1PS50-F1
#
_cell.length_a   1.000
_cell.length_b   1.000
_cell.length_c   1.000
_cell.angle_alpha   90.00
_cell.angle_beta   90.00
_cell.angle_gamma   90.00
#
_symmetry.space_group_name_H-M   'P 1'
#
loop_
_entity.id
_entity.type
_entity.pdbx_description
1 polymer ?
#
loop_
_entity_poly.entity_id
_entity_poly.type
_entity_poly.pdbx_seq_one_letter_code
_entity_poly.pdbx_strand_id
1 'polypeptide(L)'
;KKKVMPISMGQGQEPAARAIVEQSWAHGDWALLQNCHLGLPFLAQLEEMLRNVLQHEEKKAAIHEESRIWITSEPHPKFPIGLLQMSIKLTNEPPQGIR
;
A
#
# COMPACT_ATOMS: atom_id res chain seq x y z
N LYS A 1 17.66 11.98 0.50
CA LYS A 1 16.39 11.93 1.28
C LYS A 1 15.40 11.14 0.45
N LYS A 2 14.74 10.11 1.00
CA LYS A 2 13.76 9.32 0.23
C LYS A 2 12.51 10.18 -0.06
N LYS A 3 12.02 10.13 -1.29
CA LYS A 3 10.82 10.84 -1.71
C LYS A 3 9.60 9.99 -1.39
N VAL A 4 8.71 10.56 -0.59
CA VAL A 4 7.45 9.93 -0.19
C VAL A 4 6.33 10.63 -0.96
N MET A 5 5.49 9.83 -1.61
CA MET A 5 4.35 10.26 -2.41
C MET A 5 3.06 9.89 -1.66
N PRO A 6 2.50 10.80 -0.84
CA PRO A 6 1.28 10.55 -0.09
C PRO A 6 0.03 10.71 -0.97
N ILE A 7 -0.97 9.86 -0.71
CA ILE A 7 -2.32 10.01 -1.25
C ILE A 7 -3.33 9.46 -0.23
N SER A 8 -4.36 10.24 0.08
CA SER A 8 -5.49 9.77 0.86
C SER A 8 -6.51 9.10 -0.04
N MET A 9 -6.91 7.88 0.30
CA MET A 9 -7.96 7.17 -0.40
C MET A 9 -9.32 7.80 -0.13
N GLY A 10 -10.17 7.74 -1.14
CA GLY A 10 -11.52 8.29 -1.19
C GLY A 10 -12.07 8.10 -2.60
N GLN A 11 -13.27 8.62 -2.86
CA GLN A 11 -13.93 8.47 -4.16
C GLN A 11 -13.07 9.07 -5.29
N GLY A 12 -12.78 8.27 -6.31
CA GLY A 12 -12.08 8.72 -7.53
C GLY A 12 -10.56 8.85 -7.40
N GLN A 13 -9.97 8.41 -6.29
CA GLN A 13 -8.51 8.48 -6.07
C GLN A 13 -7.76 7.27 -6.65
N GLU A 14 -8.47 6.24 -7.10
CA GLU A 14 -7.89 4.97 -7.56
C GLU A 14 -6.91 5.14 -8.73
N PRO A 15 -7.20 5.96 -9.77
CA PRO A 15 -6.25 6.16 -10.86
C PRO A 15 -4.95 6.84 -10.40
N ALA A 16 -5.06 7.85 -9.53
CA ALA A 16 -3.90 8.57 -9.01
C ALA A 16 -3.06 7.68 -8.07
N ALA A 17 -3.73 6.88 -7.22
CA ALA A 17 -3.07 5.94 -6.32
C ALA A 17 -2.29 4.87 -7.11
N ARG A 18 -2.88 4.34 -8.18
CA ARG A 18 -2.22 3.41 -9.10
C ARG A 18 -0.95 4.02 -9.71
N ALA A 19 -1.06 5.23 -10.26
CA ALA A 19 0.08 5.92 -10.86
C ALA A 19 1.22 6.15 -9.84
N ILE A 20 0.89 6.49 -8.60
CA ILE A 20 1.89 6.65 -7.52
C ILE A 20 2.60 5.33 -7.21
N VAL A 21 1.87 4.21 -7.15
CA VAL A 21 2.46 2.88 -6.89
C VAL A 21 3.40 2.48 -8.02
N GLU A 22 2.95 2.61 -9.28
CA GLU A 22 3.76 2.26 -10.45
C GLU A 22 5.01 3.15 -10.57
N GLN A 23 4.86 4.46 -10.32
CA GLN A 23 6.00 5.38 -10.27
C GLN A 23 6.98 4.99 -9.17
N SER A 24 6.47 4.59 -8.00
CA SER A 24 7.28 4.15 -6.86
C SER A 24 8.08 2.90 -7.19
N TRP A 25 7.47 1.94 -7.92
CA TRP A 25 8.19 0.77 -8.41
C TRP A 25 9.30 1.11 -9.40
N ALA A 26 9.06 2.05 -10.32
CA ALA A 26 10.05 2.42 -11.33
C ALA A 26 11.24 3.22 -10.76
N HIS A 27 11.00 4.11 -9.80
CA HIS A 27 12.01 5.10 -9.35
C HIS A 27 12.57 4.85 -7.95
N GLY A 28 12.06 3.85 -7.22
CA GLY A 28 12.47 3.62 -5.83
C GLY A 28 11.93 4.67 -4.84
N ASP A 29 10.88 5.39 -5.24
CA ASP A 29 10.09 6.28 -4.38
C ASP A 29 9.20 5.45 -3.44
N TRP A 30 8.65 6.10 -2.42
CA TRP A 30 7.76 5.46 -1.45
C TRP A 30 6.33 5.93 -1.66
N ALA A 31 5.42 5.01 -1.95
CA ALA A 31 3.98 5.29 -2.00
C ALA A 31 3.42 5.24 -0.57
N LEU A 32 2.74 6.29 -0.13
CA LEU A 32 2.02 6.31 1.14
C LEU A 32 0.52 6.44 0.88
N LEU A 33 -0.18 5.31 0.92
CA LEU A 33 -1.63 5.24 0.77
C LEU A 33 -2.27 5.43 2.15
N GLN A 34 -3.06 6.48 2.32
CA GLN A 34 -3.67 6.83 3.60
C GLN A 34 -5.17 6.57 3.59
N ASN A 35 -5.75 6.35 4.77
CA ASN A 35 -7.19 6.18 4.95
C ASN A 35 -7.80 5.08 4.07
N CYS A 36 -7.07 3.98 3.86
CA CYS A 36 -7.43 3.00 2.83
C CYS A 36 -8.72 2.21 3.10
N HIS A 37 -9.26 2.27 4.31
CA HIS A 37 -10.62 1.80 4.64
C HIS A 37 -11.70 2.53 3.83
N LEU A 38 -11.43 3.73 3.31
CA LEU A 38 -12.29 4.47 2.39
C LEU A 38 -12.13 4.05 0.92
N GLY A 39 -11.13 3.22 0.61
CA GLY A 39 -10.75 2.81 -0.75
C GLY A 39 -10.56 1.30 -0.88
N LEU A 40 -11.42 0.50 -0.24
CA LEU A 40 -11.33 -0.97 -0.24
C LEU A 40 -11.27 -1.60 -1.64
N PRO A 41 -12.03 -1.14 -2.66
CA PRO A 41 -11.90 -1.67 -4.02
C PRO A 41 -10.49 -1.52 -4.58
N PHE A 42 -9.82 -0.40 -4.28
CA PHE A 42 -8.44 -0.19 -4.70
C PHE A 42 -7.47 -1.10 -3.94
N LEU A 43 -7.70 -1.36 -2.65
CA LEU A 43 -6.86 -2.33 -1.92
C LEU A 43 -6.93 -3.74 -2.53
N ALA A 44 -8.11 -4.16 -3.00
CA ALA A 44 -8.26 -5.43 -3.71
C ALA A 44 -7.48 -5.42 -5.05
N GLN A 45 -7.53 -4.32 -5.78
CA GLN A 45 -6.73 -4.15 -7.00
C GLN A 45 -5.23 -4.13 -6.71
N LEU A 46 -4.80 -3.45 -5.64
CA LEU A 46 -3.40 -3.41 -5.22
C LEU A 46 -2.89 -4.81 -4.85
N GLU A 47 -3.71 -5.61 -4.18
CA GLU A 47 -3.41 -7.00 -3.88
C GLU A 47 -3.14 -7.79 -5.17
N GLU A 48 -4.01 -7.68 -6.17
CA GLU A 48 -3.85 -8.34 -7.47
C GLU A 48 -2.60 -7.86 -8.21
N MET A 49 -2.35 -6.54 -8.22
CA MET A 49 -1.14 -5.97 -8.83
C MET A 49 0.13 -6.53 -8.19
N LEU A 50 0.18 -6.58 -6.85
CA LEU A 50 1.32 -7.14 -6.12
C LEU A 50 1.50 -8.62 -6.42
N ARG A 51 0.42 -9.41 -6.42
CA ARG A 51 0.50 -10.84 -6.79
C ARG A 51 1.06 -11.02 -8.19
N ASN A 52 0.57 -10.25 -9.16
CA ASN A 52 1.02 -10.32 -10.54
C ASN A 52 2.51 -10.03 -10.65
N VAL A 53 3.00 -8.95 -10.02
CA VAL A 53 4.42 -8.60 -10.10
C VAL A 53 5.29 -9.61 -9.34
N LEU A 54 4.87 -10.07 -8.17
CA LEU A 54 5.66 -10.99 -7.34
C LEU A 54 5.73 -12.42 -7.90
N GLN A 55 4.76 -12.84 -8.72
CA GLN A 55 4.73 -14.16 -9.35
C GLN A 55 5.57 -14.25 -10.64
N HIS A 56 5.93 -13.12 -11.24
CA HIS A 56 6.69 -13.08 -12.49
C HIS A 56 8.08 -12.48 -12.23
N GLU A 57 9.13 -13.32 -12.27
CA GLU A 57 10.50 -12.90 -11.93
C GLU A 57 10.98 -11.70 -12.76
N GLU A 58 10.63 -11.62 -14.05
CA GLU A 58 10.97 -10.47 -14.90
C GLU A 58 10.33 -9.17 -14.40
N LYS A 59 9.06 -9.20 -13.97
CA LYS A 59 8.36 -8.02 -13.44
C LYS A 59 8.88 -7.63 -12.07
N LYS A 60 9.18 -8.62 -11.24
CA LYS A 60 9.78 -8.42 -9.93
C LYS A 60 11.16 -7.77 -10.04
N ALA A 61 11.99 -8.21 -10.99
CA ALA A 61 13.28 -7.61 -11.28
C ALA A 61 13.18 -6.17 -11.80
N ALA A 62 12.03 -5.78 -12.37
CA ALA A 62 11.76 -4.42 -12.79
C ALA A 62 11.32 -3.48 -11.64
N ILE A 63 11.00 -4.01 -10.45
CA ILE A 63 10.76 -3.17 -9.26
C ILE A 63 12.10 -2.71 -8.70
N HIS A 64 12.25 -1.40 -8.55
CA HIS A 64 13.39 -0.80 -7.87
C HIS A 64 13.48 -1.26 -6.41
N GLU A 65 14.63 -1.77 -5.99
CA GLU A 65 14.83 -2.42 -4.67
C GLU A 65 14.52 -1.53 -3.47
N GLU A 66 14.67 -0.22 -3.62
CA GLU A 66 14.37 0.77 -2.58
C GLU A 66 12.89 1.19 -2.52
N SER A 67 12.06 0.74 -3.48
CA SER A 67 10.64 1.04 -3.53
C SER A 67 9.91 0.48 -2.31
N ARG A 68 8.99 1.26 -1.74
CA ARG A 68 8.16 0.81 -0.62
C ARG A 68 6.72 1.29 -0.82
N ILE A 69 5.78 0.48 -0.35
CA ILE A 69 4.37 0.86 -0.24
C ILE A 69 4.01 0.85 1.24
N TRP A 70 3.53 1.98 1.73
CA TRP A 70 3.00 2.16 3.08
C TRP A 70 1.49 2.35 3.00
N ILE A 71 0.78 1.72 3.92
CA ILE A 71 -0.67 1.76 4.01
C ILE A 71 -1.05 2.20 5.42
N THR A 72 -1.91 3.20 5.52
CA THR A 72 -2.61 3.52 6.77
C THR A 72 -4.10 3.23 6.60
N SER A 73 -4.68 2.53 7.56
CA SER A 73 -6.09 2.17 7.54
C SER A 73 -6.60 1.90 8.94
N GLU A 74 -7.88 2.18 9.18
CA GLU A 74 -8.60 1.62 10.30
C GLU A 74 -8.92 0.14 10.03
N PRO A 75 -9.11 -0.69 11.08
CA PRO A 75 -9.61 -2.04 10.94
C PRO A 75 -10.94 -2.06 10.17
N HIS A 76 -11.06 -2.93 9.17
CA HIS A 76 -12.28 -3.04 8.37
C HIS A 76 -12.53 -4.51 7.96
N PRO A 77 -13.77 -5.04 8.10
CA PRO A 77 -14.06 -6.46 7.84
C PRO A 77 -13.88 -6.88 6.38
N LYS A 78 -13.96 -5.91 5.46
CA LYS A 78 -13.72 -6.13 4.01
C LYS A 78 -12.28 -5.83 3.57
N PHE A 79 -11.35 -5.61 4.49
CA PHE A 79 -9.95 -5.40 4.13
C PHE A 79 -9.42 -6.68 3.44
N PRO A 80 -8.69 -6.58 2.31
CA PRO A 80 -8.23 -7.76 1.59
C PRO A 80 -7.26 -8.60 2.43
N ILE A 81 -7.67 -9.82 2.76
CA ILE A 81 -6.90 -10.74 3.62
C ILE A 81 -5.55 -11.07 2.98
N GLY A 82 -5.49 -11.21 1.65
CA GLY A 82 -4.24 -11.48 0.96
C GLY A 82 -3.23 -10.35 1.11
N LEU A 83 -3.69 -9.10 1.01
CA LEU A 83 -2.86 -7.94 1.24
C LEU A 83 -2.36 -7.86 2.68
N LEU A 84 -3.21 -8.24 3.67
CA LEU A 84 -2.74 -8.44 5.04
C LEU A 84 -1.64 -9.49 5.06
N GLN A 85 -1.85 -10.70 4.52
CA GLN A 85 -0.83 -11.75 4.57
C GLN A 85 0.51 -11.34 3.94
N MET A 86 0.48 -10.54 2.86
CA MET A 86 1.69 -10.04 2.18
C MET A 86 2.37 -8.84 2.86
N SER A 87 1.78 -8.25 3.89
CA SER A 87 2.28 -7.01 4.53
C SER A 87 2.83 -7.24 5.94
N ILE A 88 3.67 -6.29 6.38
CA ILE A 88 4.04 -6.11 7.78
C ILE A 88 2.96 -5.24 8.42
N LYS A 89 2.48 -5.63 9.61
CA LYS A 89 1.38 -4.96 10.31
C LYS A 89 1.91 -4.31 11.57
N LEU A 90 1.54 -3.06 11.77
CA LEU A 90 1.86 -2.28 12.96
C LEU A 90 0.54 -1.70 13.50
N THR A 91 0.29 -1.91 14.78
CA THR A 91 -0.85 -1.36 15.50
C THR A 91 -0.38 -0.15 16.30
N ASN A 92 -0.99 1.01 16.08
CA ASN A 92 -0.74 2.20 16.86
C ASN A 92 -1.88 2.39 17.87
N GLU A 93 -1.77 1.73 19.01
CA GLU A 93 -2.73 1.85 20.10
C GLU A 93 -2.17 2.83 21.16
N PRO A 94 -3.03 3.65 21.80
CA PRO A 94 -2.60 4.48 22.90
C PRO A 94 -2.01 3.61 24.02
N PRO A 95 -0.95 4.06 24.73
CA PRO A 95 -0.38 3.30 25.82
C PRO A 95 -1.47 3.03 26.87
N GLN A 96 -1.65 1.76 27.23
CA GLN A 96 -2.52 1.39 28.34
C GLN A 96 -1.88 1.93 29.62
N GLY A 97 -2.38 3.08 30.10
CA GLY A 97 -1.79 3.78 31.23
C GLY A 97 -1.80 2.96 32.50
N ILE A 98 -0.70 3.03 33.26
CA ILE A 98 -0.71 2.85 34.71
C ILE A 98 -0.94 4.25 35.30
N ARG A 99 -1.94 4.39 36.17
CA ARG A 99 -2.08 5.53 37.08
C ARG A 99 -1.26 5.29 38.33
#